data_AF-A0A954NZR8-F1
#
_entry.id   AF-A0A954NZR8-F1
#
_cell.length_a   1.000
_cell.length_b   1.000
_cell.length_c   1.000
_cell.angle_alpha   90.00
_cell.angle_beta   90.00
_cell.angle_gamma   90.00
#
_symmetry.space_group_name_H-M   'P 1'
#
loop_
_entity.id
_entity.type
_entity.pdbx_description
1 polymer ?
#
loop_
_entity_poly.entity_id
_entity_poly.type
_entity_poly.pdbx_seq_one_letter_code
_entity_poly.pdbx_strand_id
1 'polypeptide(L)'
;RPQPNRLAWLMFATGWPGMRPSTFADVPGPPRRVRSLLYQGLVNLLAGVVLSLLAWNVIQQSAGSVPSPGRLLVASALLMPGLSLILHFGLFNLLAGLWRRIGGDCHALFRAPLRSTSLTEFWGRRWNLAFSEMTALTVYRPLRRLTGNRLASIVAFLFSGVLHELAISLPVRQGYGLPTLYFVLHAIAMQIEKVLADCGKPINSSRLAGRCWTAVWLVLPLPLLFHVPFLRGCLWPLLGLNLPGPVGH
;
A
#
# COMPACT_ATOMS: atom_id res chain seq x y z
N ARG A 1 -26.29 -14.41 4.05
CA ARG A 1 -24.94 -14.89 4.42
C ARG A 1 -24.89 -14.95 5.94
N PRO A 2 -24.28 -15.98 6.56
CA PRO A 2 -24.22 -16.08 8.01
C PRO A 2 -23.54 -14.86 8.62
N GLN A 3 -24.13 -14.31 9.68
CA GLN A 3 -23.63 -13.16 10.42
C GLN A 3 -22.62 -13.67 11.47
N PRO A 4 -21.49 -12.97 11.69
CA PRO A 4 -20.56 -13.34 12.76
C PRO A 4 -21.25 -13.25 14.12
N ASN A 5 -20.94 -14.18 15.03
CA ASN A 5 -21.33 -14.07 16.44
C ASN A 5 -20.56 -12.92 17.14
N ARG A 6 -20.91 -12.58 18.38
CA ARG A 6 -20.28 -11.46 19.12
C ARG A 6 -18.76 -11.62 19.25
N LEU A 7 -18.28 -12.84 19.49
CA LEU A 7 -16.85 -13.13 19.61
C LEU A 7 -16.13 -12.91 18.28
N ALA A 8 -16.71 -13.41 17.18
CA ALA A 8 -16.20 -13.24 15.83
C ALA A 8 -16.16 -11.77 15.41
N TRP A 9 -17.14 -10.96 15.84
CA TRP A 9 -17.11 -9.50 15.67
C TRP A 9 -15.97 -8.84 16.44
N LEU A 10 -15.75 -9.22 17.70
CA LEU A 10 -14.65 -8.70 18.49
C LEU A 10 -13.28 -9.06 17.87
N MET A 11 -13.12 -10.32 17.46
CA MET A 11 -11.90 -10.80 16.78
C MET A 11 -11.66 -10.09 15.45
N PHE A 12 -12.71 -9.86 14.67
CA PHE A 12 -12.64 -9.08 13.45
C PHE A 12 -12.19 -7.63 13.75
N ALA A 13 -12.86 -6.96 14.67
CA ALA A 13 -12.64 -5.54 14.96
C ALA A 13 -11.25 -5.25 15.55
N THR A 14 -10.69 -6.18 16.33
CA THR A 14 -9.40 -5.99 17.02
C THR A 14 -8.23 -6.62 16.28
N GLY A 15 -8.49 -7.65 15.48
CA GLY A 15 -7.46 -8.57 15.01
C GLY A 15 -7.26 -8.62 13.50
N TRP A 16 -8.09 -7.94 12.71
CA TRP A 16 -8.02 -7.99 11.25
C TRP A 16 -8.23 -6.63 10.59
N PRO A 17 -7.28 -6.15 9.77
CA PRO A 17 -7.41 -4.85 9.12
C PRO A 17 -8.35 -4.84 7.90
N GLY A 18 -8.95 -5.97 7.52
CA GLY A 18 -9.87 -6.04 6.38
C GLY A 18 -11.29 -5.57 6.71
N MET A 19 -12.04 -5.13 5.70
CA MET A 19 -13.35 -4.48 5.88
C MET A 19 -14.57 -5.41 5.74
N ARG A 20 -14.37 -6.74 5.75
CA ARG A 20 -15.44 -7.73 5.49
C ARG A 20 -15.67 -8.61 6.72
N PRO A 21 -16.62 -8.28 7.62
CA PRO A 21 -16.92 -9.08 8.81
C PRO A 21 -17.27 -10.54 8.50
N SER A 22 -17.86 -10.80 7.34
CA SER A 22 -18.19 -12.15 6.86
C SER A 22 -16.98 -13.09 6.77
N THR A 23 -15.74 -12.59 6.74
CA THR A 23 -14.55 -13.46 6.78
C THR A 23 -14.39 -14.17 8.12
N PHE A 24 -15.10 -13.72 9.16
CA PHE A 24 -15.09 -14.30 10.50
C PHE A 24 -16.36 -15.09 10.82
N ALA A 25 -17.27 -15.29 9.85
CA ALA A 25 -18.55 -15.95 10.10
C ALA A 25 -18.40 -17.37 10.69
N ASP A 26 -17.32 -18.07 10.32
CA ASP A 26 -17.03 -19.44 10.74
C ASP A 26 -15.93 -19.48 11.84
N VAL A 27 -15.71 -18.40 12.59
CA VAL A 27 -14.70 -18.34 13.65
C VAL A 27 -15.35 -18.48 15.05
N PRO A 28 -14.85 -19.39 15.91
CA PRO A 28 -13.85 -20.44 15.63
C PRO A 28 -14.44 -21.57 14.78
N GLY A 29 -13.63 -22.13 13.88
CA GLY A 29 -14.05 -23.22 12.99
C GLY A 29 -12.86 -24.00 12.40
N PRO A 30 -13.11 -24.96 11.50
CA PRO A 30 -12.07 -25.85 10.99
C PRO A 30 -10.99 -25.08 10.22
N PRO A 31 -9.71 -25.51 10.30
CA PRO A 31 -8.61 -24.84 9.64
C PRO A 31 -8.78 -24.84 8.12
N ARG A 32 -8.50 -23.71 7.49
CA ARG A 32 -8.46 -23.55 6.03
C ARG A 32 -7.04 -23.71 5.49
N ARG A 33 -6.88 -23.73 4.15
CA ARG A 33 -5.55 -23.76 3.51
C ARG A 33 -4.69 -22.55 3.94
N VAL A 34 -3.61 -22.80 4.68
CA VAL A 34 -2.71 -21.75 5.22
C VAL A 34 -1.30 -21.75 4.62
N ARG A 35 -0.83 -22.89 4.10
CA ARG A 35 0.60 -23.11 3.79
C ARG A 35 1.21 -22.02 2.88
N SER A 36 0.50 -21.63 1.82
CA SER A 36 1.00 -20.63 0.88
C SER A 36 1.12 -19.24 1.49
N LEU A 37 0.19 -18.85 2.37
CA LEU A 37 0.22 -17.55 3.03
C LEU A 37 1.35 -17.48 4.06
N LEU A 38 1.51 -18.54 4.86
CA LEU A 38 2.57 -18.60 5.85
C LEU A 38 3.96 -18.62 5.20
N TYR A 39 4.14 -19.42 4.14
CA TYR A 39 5.39 -19.48 3.39
C TYR A 39 5.72 -18.13 2.73
N GLN A 40 4.78 -17.55 1.98
CA GLN A 40 5.00 -16.24 1.35
C GLN A 40 5.23 -15.15 2.40
N GLY A 41 4.49 -15.20 3.51
CA GLY A 41 4.67 -14.28 4.63
C GLY A 41 6.08 -14.35 5.22
N LEU A 42 6.56 -15.55 5.51
CA LEU A 42 7.91 -15.75 6.08
C LEU A 42 9.01 -15.34 5.10
N VAL A 43 8.90 -15.73 3.82
CA VAL A 43 9.88 -15.37 2.79
C VAL A 43 9.96 -13.85 2.61
N ASN A 44 8.82 -13.16 2.51
CA ASN A 44 8.80 -11.70 2.38
C ASN A 44 9.32 -11.01 3.64
N LEU A 45 8.99 -11.54 4.83
CA LEU A 45 9.50 -11.01 6.10
C LEU A 45 11.03 -11.08 6.14
N LEU A 46 11.61 -12.24 5.82
CA LEU A 46 13.06 -12.44 5.80
C LEU A 46 13.74 -11.57 4.74
N ALA A 47 13.20 -11.54 3.51
CA ALA A 47 13.73 -10.69 2.45
C ALA A 47 13.67 -9.20 2.83
N GLY A 48 12.59 -8.76 3.45
CA GLY A 48 12.45 -7.39 3.92
C GLY A 48 13.45 -7.04 5.02
N VAL A 49 13.67 -7.94 6.00
CA VAL A 49 14.71 -7.77 7.03
C VAL A 49 16.10 -7.65 6.40
N VAL A 50 16.42 -8.50 5.42
CA VAL A 50 17.71 -8.41 4.69
C VAL A 50 17.86 -7.06 4.00
N LEU A 51 16.83 -6.56 3.29
CA LEU A 51 16.88 -5.25 2.65
C LEU A 51 17.04 -4.11 3.66
N SER A 52 16.35 -4.16 4.79
CA SER A 52 16.49 -3.18 5.88
C SER A 52 17.90 -3.19 6.48
N LEU A 53 18.50 -4.37 6.68
CA LEU A 53 19.88 -4.49 7.16
C LEU A 53 20.90 -3.98 6.12
N LEU A 54 20.66 -4.20 4.84
CA LEU A 54 21.49 -3.63 3.76
C LEU A 54 21.38 -2.11 3.73
N ALA A 55 20.17 -1.56 3.85
CA ALA A 55 19.97 -0.11 3.94
C ALA A 55 20.70 0.51 5.14
N TRP A 56 20.62 -0.14 6.30
CA TRP A 56 21.37 0.23 7.51
C TRP A 56 22.88 0.21 7.25
N ASN A 57 23.39 -0.86 6.65
CA ASN A 57 24.81 -0.99 6.36
C ASN A 57 25.33 0.13 5.42
N VAL A 58 24.56 0.50 4.38
CA VAL A 58 24.91 1.61 3.47
C VAL A 58 25.09 2.93 4.24
N ILE A 59 24.25 3.19 5.23
CA ILE A 59 24.35 4.40 6.06
C ILE A 59 25.54 4.34 7.00
N GLN A 60 25.76 3.23 7.70
CA GLN A 60 26.84 3.08 8.68
C GLN A 60 28.25 3.22 8.09
N GLN A 61 28.42 2.93 6.79
CA GLN A 61 29.68 3.18 6.07
C GLN A 61 30.05 4.66 5.94
N SER A 62 29.24 5.59 6.47
CA SER A 62 29.49 7.04 6.39
C SER A 62 30.40 7.57 7.50
N ALA A 63 30.93 6.70 8.36
CA ALA A 63 32.02 6.99 9.31
C ALA A 63 31.81 8.27 10.16
N GLY A 64 30.58 8.56 10.56
CA GLY A 64 30.22 9.75 11.36
C GLY A 64 30.04 11.06 10.58
N SER A 65 30.26 11.05 9.27
CA SER A 65 29.91 12.18 8.39
C SER A 65 28.44 12.13 7.95
N VAL A 66 27.85 13.28 7.65
CA VAL A 66 26.49 13.35 7.09
C VAL A 66 26.46 12.56 5.77
N PRO A 67 25.58 11.55 5.63
CA PRO A 67 25.53 10.73 4.43
C PRO A 67 25.26 11.57 3.17
N SER A 68 25.97 11.25 2.08
CA SER A 68 25.76 11.95 0.80
C SER A 68 24.34 11.69 0.25
N PRO A 69 23.80 12.60 -0.59
CA PRO A 69 22.48 12.42 -1.19
C PRO A 69 22.31 11.09 -1.94
N GLY A 70 23.35 10.61 -2.62
CA GLY A 70 23.34 9.31 -3.29
C GLY A 70 23.19 8.14 -2.32
N ARG A 71 23.86 8.19 -1.16
CA ARG A 71 23.71 7.16 -0.11
C ARG A 71 22.31 7.16 0.49
N LEU A 72 21.75 8.35 0.76
CA LEU A 72 20.38 8.49 1.25
C LEU A 72 19.37 7.92 0.25
N LEU A 73 19.58 8.16 -1.05
CA LEU A 73 18.74 7.61 -2.11
C LEU A 73 18.81 6.08 -2.14
N VAL A 74 20.01 5.49 -2.14
CA VAL A 74 20.21 4.03 -2.15
C VAL A 74 19.62 3.40 -0.89
N ALA A 75 19.89 3.95 0.28
CA ALA A 75 19.34 3.45 1.54
C ALA A 75 17.81 3.52 1.55
N SER A 76 17.22 4.62 1.05
CA SER A 76 15.75 4.74 0.91
C SER A 76 15.19 3.73 -0.09
N ALA A 77 15.86 3.51 -1.22
CA ALA A 77 15.46 2.57 -2.26
C ALA A 77 15.53 1.11 -1.80
N LEU A 78 16.35 0.80 -0.79
CA LEU A 78 16.41 -0.51 -0.14
C LEU A 78 15.38 -0.62 1.01
N LEU A 79 15.33 0.39 1.88
CA LEU A 79 14.51 0.35 3.08
C LEU A 79 13.02 0.38 2.77
N MET A 80 12.58 1.19 1.80
CA MET A 80 11.14 1.33 1.48
C MET A 80 10.52 0.01 1.00
N PRO A 81 11.09 -0.70 0.01
CA PRO A 81 10.66 -2.07 -0.31
C PRO A 81 10.84 -3.04 0.87
N GLY A 82 11.91 -2.91 1.66
CA GLY A 82 12.16 -3.74 2.83
C GLY A 82 11.03 -3.68 3.87
N LEU A 83 10.66 -2.46 4.30
CA LEU A 83 9.53 -2.23 5.19
C LEU A 83 8.20 -2.68 4.58
N SER A 84 8.01 -2.47 3.28
CA SER A 84 6.81 -2.94 2.59
C SER A 84 6.70 -4.47 2.59
N LEU A 85 7.81 -5.17 2.33
CA LEU A 85 7.89 -6.63 2.41
C LEU A 85 7.63 -7.15 3.82
N ILE A 86 8.16 -6.49 4.85
CA ILE A 86 7.90 -6.84 6.26
C ILE A 86 6.42 -6.65 6.61
N LEU A 87 5.87 -5.46 6.37
CA LEU A 87 4.54 -5.07 6.85
C LEU A 87 3.42 -5.59 5.95
N HIS A 88 3.43 -5.23 4.66
CA HIS A 88 2.31 -5.48 3.74
C HIS A 88 2.25 -6.92 3.25
N PHE A 89 3.41 -7.52 2.94
CA PHE A 89 3.49 -8.85 2.33
C PHE A 89 3.90 -9.96 3.30
N GLY A 90 4.59 -9.60 4.39
CA GLY A 90 5.04 -10.51 5.43
C GLY A 90 3.96 -10.65 6.50
N LEU A 91 3.86 -9.64 7.35
CA LEU A 91 3.00 -9.63 8.54
C LEU A 91 1.53 -9.87 8.19
N PHE A 92 0.95 -9.18 7.20
CA PHE A 92 -0.45 -9.41 6.83
C PHE A 92 -0.73 -10.80 6.26
N ASN A 93 0.23 -11.42 5.55
CA ASN A 93 0.05 -12.79 5.07
C ASN A 93 0.17 -13.80 6.22
N LEU A 94 1.08 -13.57 7.17
CA LEU A 94 1.17 -14.37 8.39
C LEU A 94 -0.12 -14.27 9.21
N LEU A 95 -0.61 -13.04 9.44
CA LEU A 95 -1.86 -12.76 10.15
C LEU A 95 -3.06 -13.42 9.46
N ALA A 96 -3.18 -13.30 8.13
CA ALA A 96 -4.22 -13.98 7.36
C ALA A 96 -4.12 -15.51 7.52
N GLY A 97 -2.90 -16.06 7.51
CA GLY A 97 -2.63 -17.46 7.76
C GLY A 97 -3.07 -17.90 9.16
N LEU A 98 -2.79 -17.10 10.20
CA LEU A 98 -3.20 -17.38 11.58
C LEU A 98 -4.72 -17.41 11.73
N TRP A 99 -5.44 -16.41 11.18
CA TRP A 99 -6.91 -16.41 11.19
C TRP A 99 -7.51 -17.61 10.46
N ARG A 100 -6.89 -18.02 9.34
CA ARG A 100 -7.31 -19.22 8.61
C ARG A 100 -7.09 -20.52 9.38
N ARG A 101 -6.17 -20.58 10.37
CA ARG A 101 -6.01 -21.77 11.23
C ARG A 101 -7.21 -21.98 12.15
N ILE A 102 -7.97 -20.93 12.46
CA ILE A 102 -9.14 -21.00 13.35
C ILE A 102 -10.46 -20.77 12.63
N GLY A 103 -10.52 -21.04 11.32
CA GLY A 103 -11.75 -21.01 10.52
C GLY A 103 -12.02 -19.72 9.74
N GLY A 104 -11.24 -18.65 9.94
CA GLY A 104 -11.43 -17.37 9.26
C GLY A 104 -11.10 -17.44 7.77
N ASP A 105 -11.94 -16.86 6.91
CA ASP A 105 -11.69 -16.78 5.46
C ASP A 105 -10.88 -15.53 5.07
N CYS A 106 -9.81 -15.29 5.82
CA CYS A 106 -8.90 -14.19 5.53
C CYS A 106 -8.04 -14.52 4.31
N HIS A 107 -7.74 -13.52 3.49
CA HIS A 107 -6.90 -13.65 2.30
C HIS A 107 -5.81 -12.59 2.30
N ALA A 108 -4.78 -12.80 1.47
CA ALA A 108 -3.77 -11.79 1.22
C ALA A 108 -4.41 -10.46 0.79
N LEU A 109 -4.07 -9.39 1.51
CA LEU A 109 -4.51 -8.02 1.25
C LEU A 109 -3.76 -7.38 0.10
N PHE A 110 -2.58 -7.91 -0.24
CA PHE A 110 -1.74 -7.50 -1.36
C PHE A 110 -1.49 -8.73 -2.25
N ARG A 111 -1.87 -8.65 -3.53
CA ARG A 111 -1.91 -9.80 -4.45
C ARG A 111 -1.04 -9.60 -5.67
N ALA A 112 0.26 -9.87 -5.51
CA ALA A 112 1.28 -9.73 -6.56
C ALA A 112 1.14 -8.40 -7.34
N PRO A 113 1.19 -7.24 -6.67
CA PRO A 113 0.92 -5.93 -7.28
C PRO A 113 1.90 -5.59 -8.41
N LEU A 114 3.14 -6.06 -8.36
CA LEU A 114 4.13 -5.88 -9.43
C LEU A 114 3.77 -6.64 -10.73
N ARG A 115 2.77 -7.53 -10.70
CA ARG A 115 2.27 -8.22 -11.91
C ARG A 115 1.18 -7.43 -12.63
N SER A 116 0.79 -6.25 -12.14
CA SER A 116 -0.25 -5.41 -12.74
C SER A 116 0.15 -4.95 -14.14
N THR A 117 -0.84 -4.87 -15.02
CA THR A 117 -0.70 -4.38 -16.40
C THR A 117 -1.47 -3.08 -16.64
N SER A 118 -2.15 -2.57 -15.62
CA SER A 118 -2.77 -1.25 -15.58
C SER A 118 -2.84 -0.74 -14.14
N LEU A 119 -2.98 0.58 -13.98
CA LEU A 119 -3.25 1.22 -12.69
C LEU A 119 -4.60 0.79 -12.11
N THR A 120 -5.60 0.62 -12.98
CA THR A 120 -6.91 0.09 -12.58
C THR A 120 -6.80 -1.30 -11.95
N GLU A 121 -5.96 -2.17 -12.50
CA GLU A 121 -5.68 -3.50 -11.92
C GLU A 121 -4.91 -3.39 -10.60
N PHE A 122 -3.89 -2.53 -10.56
CA PHE A 122 -3.06 -2.31 -9.37
C PHE A 122 -3.90 -1.87 -8.18
N TRP A 123 -4.58 -0.72 -8.27
CA TRP A 123 -5.33 -0.12 -7.17
C TRP A 123 -6.63 -0.86 -6.84
N GLY A 124 -7.29 -1.43 -7.85
CA GLY A 124 -8.59 -2.07 -7.67
C GLY A 124 -8.52 -3.52 -7.20
N ARG A 125 -7.44 -4.25 -7.51
CA ARG A 125 -7.43 -5.72 -7.38
C ARG A 125 -6.19 -6.30 -6.71
N ARG A 126 -5.12 -5.53 -6.54
CA ARG A 126 -3.82 -6.09 -6.12
C ARG A 126 -3.14 -5.33 -4.98
N TRP A 127 -3.36 -4.03 -4.86
CA TRP A 127 -2.78 -3.20 -3.81
C TRP A 127 -3.83 -2.90 -2.74
N ASN A 128 -3.47 -3.13 -1.47
CA ASN A 128 -4.24 -2.78 -0.28
C ASN A 128 -5.76 -3.00 -0.39
N LEU A 129 -6.17 -4.26 -0.60
CA LEU A 129 -7.59 -4.61 -0.81
C LEU A 129 -8.51 -4.24 0.36
N ALA A 130 -7.96 -4.14 1.58
CA ALA A 130 -8.71 -3.65 2.73
C ALA A 130 -9.11 -2.18 2.53
N PHE A 131 -8.13 -1.33 2.20
CA PHE A 131 -8.35 0.09 1.94
C PHE A 131 -9.22 0.30 0.69
N SER A 132 -8.98 -0.46 -0.39
CA SER A 132 -9.83 -0.38 -1.60
C SER A 132 -11.28 -0.76 -1.31
N GLU A 133 -11.54 -1.75 -0.45
CA GLU A 133 -12.91 -2.08 -0.03
C GLU A 133 -13.51 -0.99 0.87
N MET A 134 -12.74 -0.42 1.81
CA MET A 134 -13.19 0.71 2.64
C MET A 134 -13.68 1.85 1.75
N THR A 135 -12.80 2.36 0.88
CA THR A 135 -13.12 3.47 -0.03
C THR A 135 -14.25 3.10 -0.98
N ALA A 136 -14.34 1.85 -1.41
CA ALA A 136 -15.45 1.38 -2.24
C ALA A 136 -16.80 1.48 -1.51
N LEU A 137 -16.85 1.09 -0.24
CA LEU A 137 -18.05 1.10 0.59
C LEU A 137 -18.43 2.51 1.05
N THR A 138 -17.46 3.31 1.48
CA THR A 138 -17.71 4.62 2.12
C THR A 138 -17.89 5.75 1.11
N VAL A 139 -17.19 5.70 -0.03
CA VAL A 139 -17.18 6.81 -1.01
C VAL A 139 -17.73 6.37 -2.35
N TYR A 140 -17.10 5.38 -2.99
CA TYR A 140 -17.38 5.08 -4.40
C TYR A 140 -18.81 4.59 -4.64
N ARG A 141 -19.29 3.57 -3.93
CA ARG A 141 -20.61 2.98 -4.18
C ARG A 141 -21.76 3.96 -3.91
N PRO A 142 -21.77 4.72 -2.79
CA PRO A 142 -22.78 5.77 -2.58
C PRO A 142 -22.78 6.80 -3.70
N LEU A 143 -21.59 7.31 -4.05
CA LEU A 143 -21.48 8.42 -4.99
C LEU A 143 -21.72 8.01 -6.45
N ARG A 144 -21.38 6.76 -6.81
CA ARG A 144 -21.60 6.20 -8.15
C ARG A 144 -23.07 6.24 -8.55
N ARG A 145 -23.98 6.00 -7.61
CA ARG A 145 -25.43 6.03 -7.87
C ARG A 145 -25.94 7.44 -8.21
N LEU A 146 -25.26 8.47 -7.70
CA LEU A 146 -25.66 9.87 -7.83
C LEU A 146 -24.96 10.57 -9.01
N THR A 147 -23.70 10.20 -9.29
CA THR A 147 -22.82 10.98 -10.19
C THR A 147 -22.18 10.15 -11.31
N GLY A 148 -22.44 8.84 -11.34
CA GLY A 148 -21.83 7.92 -12.30
C GLY A 148 -20.40 7.49 -11.96
N ASN A 149 -19.84 6.60 -12.78
CA ASN A 149 -18.57 5.91 -12.50
C ASN A 149 -17.35 6.85 -12.47
N ARG A 150 -17.32 7.84 -13.36
CA ARG A 150 -16.16 8.73 -13.54
C ARG A 150 -15.95 9.62 -12.33
N LEU A 151 -16.98 10.38 -11.93
CA LEU A 151 -16.85 11.30 -10.80
C LEU A 151 -16.65 10.55 -9.49
N ALA A 152 -17.37 9.44 -9.29
CA ALA A 152 -17.18 8.60 -8.12
C ALA A 152 -15.75 8.06 -7.96
N SER A 153 -15.10 7.69 -9.06
CA SER A 153 -13.69 7.24 -9.03
C SER A 153 -12.74 8.38 -8.69
N ILE A 154 -12.93 9.57 -9.29
CA ILE A 154 -12.08 10.75 -9.01
C ILE A 154 -12.18 11.13 -7.54
N VAL A 155 -13.39 11.21 -6.99
CA VAL A 155 -13.61 11.57 -5.58
C VAL A 155 -13.06 10.49 -4.64
N ALA A 156 -13.17 9.21 -4.99
CA ALA A 156 -12.54 8.12 -4.22
C ALA A 156 -11.02 8.26 -4.14
N PHE A 157 -10.36 8.64 -5.23
CA PHE A 157 -8.91 8.90 -5.24
C PHE A 157 -8.54 10.17 -4.48
N LEU A 158 -9.33 11.24 -4.60
CA LEU A 158 -9.13 12.46 -3.81
C LEU A 158 -9.23 12.18 -2.31
N PHE A 159 -10.26 11.43 -1.89
CA PHE A 159 -10.42 10.98 -0.51
C PHE A 159 -9.23 10.13 -0.05
N SER A 160 -8.74 9.23 -0.89
CA SER A 160 -7.50 8.48 -0.62
C SER A 160 -6.31 9.41 -0.41
N GLY A 161 -6.16 10.44 -1.25
CA GLY A 161 -5.13 11.46 -1.13
C GLY A 161 -5.14 12.14 0.24
N VAL A 162 -6.31 12.60 0.69
CA VAL A 162 -6.49 13.23 2.01
C VAL A 162 -6.10 12.28 3.14
N LEU A 163 -6.50 11.00 3.08
CA LEU A 163 -6.09 10.02 4.10
C LEU A 163 -4.57 9.82 4.14
N HIS A 164 -3.88 9.93 3.00
CA HIS A 164 -2.42 9.85 2.96
C HIS A 164 -1.75 11.14 3.46
N GLU A 165 -2.37 12.32 3.31
CA GLU A 165 -1.90 13.53 4.00
C GLU A 165 -1.90 13.33 5.52
N LEU A 166 -2.98 12.76 6.06
CA LEU A 166 -3.11 12.50 7.49
C LEU A 166 -2.09 11.47 7.98
N ALA A 167 -1.72 10.50 7.14
CA ALA A 167 -0.78 9.44 7.50
C ALA A 167 0.69 9.80 7.27
N ILE A 168 1.00 10.69 6.31
CA ILE A 168 2.37 10.96 5.85
C ILE A 168 2.78 12.41 6.16
N SER A 169 1.99 13.39 5.75
CA SER A 169 2.32 14.81 5.90
C SER A 169 2.10 15.31 7.33
N LEU A 170 1.00 14.90 7.97
CA LEU A 170 0.61 15.37 9.31
C LEU A 170 1.62 14.98 10.41
N PRO A 171 2.15 13.74 10.49
CA PRO A 171 3.12 13.38 11.53
C PRO A 171 4.41 14.23 11.50
N VAL A 172 4.81 14.67 10.31
CA VAL A 172 6.00 15.55 10.13
C VAL A 172 5.64 17.02 9.96
N ARG A 173 4.34 17.34 9.99
CA ARG A 173 3.73 18.67 9.82
C ARG A 173 4.20 19.43 8.57
N GLN A 174 4.55 18.72 7.50
CA GLN A 174 5.15 19.27 6.27
C GLN A 174 4.78 18.43 5.06
N GLY A 175 4.93 18.98 3.85
CA GLY A 175 4.63 18.26 2.61
C GLY A 175 3.14 18.16 2.27
N TYR A 176 2.28 18.96 2.91
CA TYR A 176 0.85 18.99 2.63
C TYR A 176 0.56 19.23 1.15
N GLY A 177 -0.37 18.45 0.62
CA GLY A 177 -0.80 18.49 -0.78
C GLY A 177 -0.01 17.54 -1.68
N LEU A 178 1.20 17.09 -1.30
CA LEU A 178 2.02 16.21 -2.13
C LEU A 178 1.43 14.79 -2.24
N PRO A 179 1.06 14.10 -1.14
CA PRO A 179 0.28 12.86 -1.22
C PRO A 179 -1.02 13.02 -2.00
N THR A 180 -1.76 14.10 -1.79
CA THR A 180 -3.02 14.34 -2.52
C THR A 180 -2.78 14.44 -4.02
N LEU A 181 -1.75 15.19 -4.43
CA LEU A 181 -1.36 15.32 -5.83
C LEU A 181 -0.99 13.96 -6.44
N TYR A 182 -0.26 13.09 -5.72
CA TYR A 182 0.04 11.74 -6.18
C TYR A 182 -1.22 10.95 -6.56
N PHE A 183 -2.26 10.99 -5.72
CA PHE A 183 -3.51 10.28 -5.99
C PHE A 183 -4.35 10.95 -7.09
N VAL A 184 -4.33 12.28 -7.19
CA VAL A 184 -4.99 13.00 -8.30
C VAL A 184 -4.36 12.64 -9.64
N LEU A 185 -3.03 12.60 -9.72
CA LEU A 185 -2.30 12.17 -10.92
C LEU A 185 -2.69 10.74 -11.33
N HIS A 186 -2.80 9.83 -10.36
CA HIS A 186 -3.26 8.46 -10.60
C HIS A 186 -4.72 8.38 -11.06
N ALA A 187 -5.60 9.22 -10.50
CA ALA A 187 -6.99 9.30 -10.96
C ALA A 187 -7.05 9.73 -12.43
N ILE A 188 -6.28 10.76 -12.81
CA ILE A 188 -6.18 11.22 -14.20
C ILE A 188 -5.63 10.11 -15.10
N ALA A 189 -4.52 9.46 -14.69
CA ALA A 189 -3.91 8.38 -15.45
C ALA A 189 -4.90 7.22 -15.68
N MET A 190 -5.66 6.82 -14.66
CA MET A 190 -6.71 5.78 -14.79
C MET A 190 -7.85 6.21 -15.73
N GLN A 191 -8.21 7.49 -15.76
CA GLN A 191 -9.18 7.98 -16.73
C GLN A 191 -8.62 7.91 -18.16
N ILE A 192 -7.32 8.17 -18.36
CA ILE A 192 -6.65 7.97 -19.64
C ILE A 192 -6.67 6.48 -20.03
N GLU A 193 -6.38 5.55 -19.10
CA GLU A 193 -6.48 4.11 -19.38
C GLU A 193 -7.87 3.73 -19.90
N LYS A 194 -8.91 4.29 -19.27
CA LYS A 194 -10.29 4.02 -19.66
C LYS A 194 -10.61 4.58 -21.05
N VAL A 195 -10.28 5.84 -21.32
CA VAL A 195 -10.53 6.45 -22.64
C VAL A 195 -9.79 5.69 -23.74
N LEU A 196 -8.55 5.28 -23.51
CA LEU A 196 -7.78 4.48 -24.47
C LEU A 196 -8.43 3.12 -24.73
N ALA A 197 -8.96 2.47 -23.69
CA ALA A 197 -9.72 1.22 -23.85
C ALA A 197 -11.03 1.43 -24.63
N ASP A 198 -11.78 2.49 -24.34
CA ASP A 198 -13.02 2.84 -25.03
C ASP A 198 -12.76 3.18 -26.52
N CYS A 199 -11.59 3.73 -26.85
CA CYS A 199 -11.12 3.94 -28.24
C CYS A 199 -10.53 2.69 -28.92
N GLY A 200 -10.62 1.50 -28.31
CA GLY A 200 -10.09 0.26 -28.87
C GLY A 200 -8.57 0.10 -28.82
N LYS A 201 -7.86 0.94 -28.05
CA LYS A 201 -6.41 0.92 -27.87
C LYS A 201 -6.03 0.74 -26.39
N PRO A 202 -6.48 -0.33 -25.70
CA PRO A 202 -6.24 -0.46 -24.28
C PRO A 202 -4.73 -0.58 -23.98
N ILE A 203 -4.26 0.06 -22.91
CA ILE A 203 -2.83 0.11 -22.57
C ILE A 203 -2.22 -1.28 -22.36
N ASN A 204 -3.03 -2.23 -21.88
CA ASN A 204 -2.64 -3.61 -21.66
C ASN A 204 -2.74 -4.50 -22.91
N SER A 205 -2.86 -3.92 -24.12
CA SER A 205 -2.81 -4.66 -25.40
C SER A 205 -1.55 -5.52 -25.51
N SER A 206 -0.43 -5.02 -24.99
CA SER A 206 0.78 -5.81 -24.73
C SER A 206 1.05 -5.85 -23.23
N ARG A 207 1.36 -7.05 -22.70
CA ARG A 207 1.71 -7.24 -21.29
C ARG A 207 2.92 -6.39 -20.88
N LEU A 208 3.89 -6.21 -21.78
CA LEU A 208 5.06 -5.39 -21.50
C LEU A 208 4.70 -3.91 -21.42
N ALA A 209 3.96 -3.40 -22.41
CA ALA A 209 3.52 -2.01 -22.45
C ALA A 209 2.70 -1.64 -21.20
N GLY A 210 1.74 -2.49 -20.82
CA GLY A 210 0.95 -2.29 -19.61
C GLY A 210 1.77 -2.31 -18.32
N ARG A 211 2.77 -3.20 -18.23
CA ARG A 211 3.70 -3.25 -17.09
C ARG A 211 4.57 -2.00 -17.02
N CYS A 212 5.14 -1.57 -18.14
CA CYS A 212 5.96 -0.35 -18.21
C CYS A 212 5.12 0.87 -17.82
N TRP A 213 3.94 1.03 -18.40
CA TRP A 213 3.00 2.09 -18.04
C TRP A 213 2.71 2.11 -16.53
N THR A 214 2.33 0.96 -15.98
CA THR A 214 2.02 0.83 -14.56
C THR A 214 3.23 1.16 -13.70
N ALA A 215 4.42 0.63 -14.04
CA ALA A 215 5.64 0.88 -13.29
C ALA A 215 6.06 2.35 -13.32
N VAL A 216 6.01 3.01 -14.48
CA VAL A 216 6.33 4.44 -14.61
C VAL A 216 5.41 5.27 -13.73
N TRP A 217 4.10 5.05 -13.81
CA TRP A 217 3.15 5.82 -12.99
C TRP A 217 3.25 5.53 -11.49
N LEU A 218 3.69 4.35 -11.08
CA LEU A 218 3.90 4.05 -9.67
C LEU A 218 5.21 4.63 -9.12
N VAL A 219 6.29 4.59 -9.91
CA VAL A 219 7.65 4.94 -9.46
C VAL A 219 7.97 6.41 -9.67
N LEU A 220 7.65 6.98 -10.83
CA LEU A 220 8.03 8.35 -11.17
C LEU A 220 7.44 9.40 -10.21
N PRO A 221 6.13 9.40 -9.90
CA PRO A 221 5.56 10.34 -8.94
C PRO A 221 5.73 9.91 -7.48
N LEU A 222 6.37 8.77 -7.19
CA LEU A 222 6.55 8.25 -5.84
C LEU A 222 7.16 9.26 -4.84
N PRO A 223 8.11 10.14 -5.24
CA PRO A 223 8.63 11.19 -4.35
C PRO A 223 7.57 12.21 -3.88
N LEU A 224 6.44 12.34 -4.56
CA LEU A 224 5.30 13.15 -4.08
C LEU A 224 4.62 12.46 -2.88
N LEU A 225 4.44 11.15 -2.97
CA LEU A 225 3.82 10.37 -1.89
C LEU A 225 4.76 10.28 -0.67
N PHE A 226 6.03 9.99 -0.90
CA PHE A 226 7.05 9.88 0.16
C PHE A 226 8.03 11.04 0.06
N HIS A 227 7.54 12.24 0.35
CA HIS A 227 8.31 13.47 0.26
C HIS A 227 9.47 13.53 1.26
N VAL A 228 10.49 14.34 0.96
CA VAL A 228 11.72 14.44 1.75
C VAL A 228 11.47 14.70 3.25
N PRO A 229 10.54 15.59 3.67
CA PRO A 229 10.21 15.74 5.09
C PRO A 229 9.77 14.44 5.77
N PHE A 230 8.97 13.60 5.09
CA PHE A 230 8.57 12.29 5.60
C PHE A 230 9.77 11.33 5.69
N LEU A 231 10.62 11.30 4.66
CA LEU A 231 11.83 10.48 4.68
C LEU A 231 12.74 10.86 5.85
N ARG A 232 12.94 12.16 6.11
CA ARG A 232 13.74 12.68 7.22
C ARG A 232 13.13 12.42 8.59
N GLY A 233 11.82 12.61 8.74
CA GLY A 233 11.13 12.54 10.02
C GLY A 233 10.74 11.12 10.44
N CYS A 234 10.54 10.21 9.49
CA CYS A 234 10.02 8.88 9.77
C CYS A 234 10.92 7.75 9.26
N LEU A 235 11.47 7.87 8.04
CA LEU A 235 12.18 6.76 7.41
C LEU A 235 13.65 6.65 7.86
N TRP A 236 14.41 7.73 7.70
CA TRP A 236 15.85 7.77 8.01
C TRP A 236 16.17 7.61 9.51
N PRO A 237 15.32 8.02 10.47
CA PRO A 237 15.53 7.70 11.88
C PRO A 237 15.56 6.19 12.16
N LEU A 238 14.85 5.37 11.38
CA LEU A 238 14.94 3.90 11.48
C LEU A 238 16.33 3.35 11.09
N LEU A 239 17.13 4.15 10.39
CA LEU A 239 18.52 3.86 10.04
C LEU A 239 19.52 4.48 11.03
N GLY A 240 19.05 5.03 12.15
CA GLY A 240 19.89 5.70 13.15
C GLY A 240 20.29 7.13 12.77
N LEU A 241 19.68 7.71 11.73
CA LEU A 241 19.95 9.08 11.31
C LEU A 241 19.00 10.07 11.98
N ASN A 242 19.53 10.85 12.91
CA ASN A 242 18.86 12.03 13.46
C ASN A 242 19.37 13.28 12.74
N LEU A 243 18.81 13.56 11.56
CA LEU A 243 19.11 14.81 10.87
C LEU A 243 18.34 15.95 11.55
N PRO A 244 18.97 17.12 11.78
CA PRO A 244 18.26 18.27 12.32
C PRO A 244 17.05 18.58 11.43
N GLY A 245 15.90 18.83 12.07
CA GLY A 245 14.69 19.24 11.37
C GLY A 245 14.95 20.54 10.60
N PRO A 246 14.16 20.85 9.56
CA PRO A 246 14.21 22.18 9.00
C PRO A 246 13.92 23.17 10.13
N VAL A 247 14.83 24.12 10.31
CA VAL A 247 14.65 25.24 11.23
C VAL A 247 13.29 25.84 10.94
N GLY A 248 12.41 25.86 11.94
CA GLY A 248 11.07 26.41 11.79
C GLY A 248 11.15 27.84 11.24
N HIS A 249 10.33 28.11 10.23
CA HIS A 249 9.87 29.46 9.93
C HIS A 249 8.56 29.68 10.68
#